data_AF-A0A0B1SJT8-F1
#
_entry.id   AF-A0A0B1SJT8-F1
#
_cell.length_a   1.000
_cell.length_b   1.000
_cell.length_c   1.000
_cell.angle_alpha   90.00
_cell.angle_beta   90.00
_cell.angle_gamma   90.00
#
_symmetry.space_group_name_H-M   'P 1'
#
loop_
_entity.id
_entity.type
_entity.pdbx_description
1 polymer ?
#
loop_
_entity_poly.entity_id
_entity_poly.type
_entity_poly.pdbx_seq_one_letter_code
_entity_poly.pdbx_strand_id
1 'polypeptide(L)'
;IPEARAKLIQRRDGYVYFLAKLVWQPSGPKLGLGIKHFQNRVLVSRCDVGSLSATQLAVGDHIIDIDGVPVTDKDVARDLLIKALQEKREVTSVVERPDTMEAKHWTQQALVTQVCQPPSVQMNSDVRAIAARERARVKQPKPVELNWAKAAFVIYIAELKA
;
A
#
# COMPACT_ATOMS: atom_id res chain seq x y z
N ILE A 1 -15.40 -7.78 -1.17
CA ILE A 1 -14.32 -6.74 -1.21
C ILE A 1 -14.78 -5.65 -2.15
N PRO A 2 -14.73 -4.35 -1.77
CA PRO A 2 -15.16 -3.25 -2.64
C PRO A 2 -14.43 -3.24 -3.98
N GLU A 3 -15.11 -2.90 -5.07
CA GLU A 3 -14.56 -2.97 -6.44
C GLU A 3 -13.28 -2.14 -6.62
N ALA A 4 -13.23 -0.95 -5.99
CA ALA A 4 -12.05 -0.09 -5.99
C ALA A 4 -10.79 -0.80 -5.43
N ARG A 5 -10.96 -1.67 -4.42
CA ARG A 5 -9.88 -2.42 -3.78
C ARG A 5 -9.63 -3.76 -4.46
N ALA A 6 -10.64 -4.33 -5.14
CA ALA A 6 -10.49 -5.57 -5.89
C ALA A 6 -9.42 -5.46 -6.99
N LYS A 7 -9.22 -4.26 -7.57
CA LYS A 7 -8.18 -3.97 -8.56
C LYS A 7 -6.75 -4.14 -8.03
N LEU A 8 -6.57 -4.09 -6.70
CA LEU A 8 -5.27 -4.29 -6.05
C LEU A 8 -4.92 -5.78 -5.89
N ILE A 9 -5.89 -6.67 -6.09
CA ILE A 9 -5.74 -8.10 -5.84
C ILE A 9 -5.23 -8.79 -7.10
N GLN A 10 -4.04 -9.38 -7.03
CA GLN A 10 -3.59 -10.36 -8.00
C GLN A 10 -4.08 -11.74 -7.56
N ARG A 11 -5.25 -12.16 -8.02
CA ARG A 11 -5.83 -13.45 -7.64
C ARG A 11 -4.92 -14.59 -8.08
N ARG A 12 -4.59 -15.47 -7.13
CA ARG A 12 -3.82 -16.68 -7.34
C ARG A 12 -4.59 -17.87 -6.81
N ASP A 13 -4.43 -19.01 -7.47
CA ASP A 13 -5.02 -20.25 -7.00
C ASP A 13 -4.39 -20.66 -5.66
N GLY A 14 -5.22 -21.24 -4.79
CA GLY A 14 -4.80 -21.67 -3.47
C GLY A 14 -4.67 -20.58 -2.43
N TYR A 15 -5.19 -19.38 -2.71
CA TYR A 15 -5.31 -18.27 -1.76
C TYR A 15 -6.76 -17.77 -1.67
N VAL A 16 -7.16 -17.37 -0.47
CA VAL A 16 -8.45 -16.73 -0.21
C VAL A 16 -8.24 -15.26 0.13
N TYR A 17 -9.17 -14.42 -0.31
CA TYR A 17 -9.08 -12.97 -0.13
C TYR A 17 -10.29 -12.47 0.64
N PHE A 18 -10.06 -11.69 1.70
CA PHE A 18 -11.13 -11.12 2.51
C PHE A 18 -10.75 -9.73 3.00
N LEU A 19 -11.77 -9.01 3.51
CA LEU A 19 -11.59 -7.70 4.12
C LEU A 19 -11.52 -7.87 5.63
N ALA A 20 -10.37 -7.61 6.23
CA ALA A 20 -10.20 -7.54 7.67
C ALA A 20 -10.52 -6.13 8.17
N LYS A 21 -11.29 -6.04 9.26
CA LYS A 21 -11.58 -4.76 9.93
C LYS A 21 -11.09 -4.81 11.37
N LEU A 22 -10.14 -3.95 11.72
CA LEU A 22 -9.63 -3.81 13.08
C LEU A 22 -10.18 -2.52 13.68
N VAL A 23 -10.79 -2.60 14.85
CA VAL A 23 -11.35 -1.44 15.57
C VAL A 23 -10.64 -1.29 16.90
N TRP A 24 -9.88 -0.22 17.05
CA TRP A 24 -9.21 0.12 18.30
C TRP A 24 -10.20 0.75 19.28
N GLN A 25 -10.14 0.27 20.52
CA GLN A 25 -10.95 0.79 21.61
C GLN A 25 -10.03 1.38 22.69
N PRO A 26 -10.33 2.57 23.23
CA PRO A 26 -9.61 3.07 24.40
C PRO A 26 -9.79 2.10 25.58
N SER A 27 -8.70 1.72 26.22
CA SER A 27 -8.65 0.63 27.23
C SER A 27 -8.94 -0.78 26.69
N GLY A 28 -8.94 -0.96 25.37
CA GLY A 28 -9.07 -2.27 24.72
C GLY A 28 -7.75 -3.05 24.66
N PRO A 29 -7.79 -4.26 24.06
CA PRO A 29 -6.61 -5.07 23.86
C PRO A 29 -5.58 -4.34 22.98
N LYS A 30 -4.29 -4.58 23.26
CA LYS A 30 -3.18 -4.10 22.42
C LYS A 30 -3.33 -4.61 20.98
N LEU A 31 -2.73 -3.91 20.01
CA LEU A 31 -2.75 -4.34 18.60
C LEU A 31 -2.16 -5.76 18.43
N GLY A 32 -1.01 -6.01 19.06
CA GLY A 32 -0.39 -7.34 19.15
C GLY A 32 0.03 -7.95 17.81
N LEU A 33 0.29 -7.12 16.80
CA LEU A 33 0.63 -7.52 15.44
C LEU A 33 2.14 -7.46 15.20
N GLY A 34 2.72 -8.51 14.64
CA GLY A 34 4.05 -8.52 14.05
C GLY A 34 3.96 -8.71 12.55
N ILE A 35 4.70 -7.88 11.80
CA ILE A 35 4.78 -7.94 10.33
C ILE A 35 6.22 -8.11 9.87
N LYS A 36 6.39 -8.86 8.79
CA LYS A 36 7.66 -9.12 8.10
C LYS A 36 7.53 -8.74 6.64
N HIS A 37 8.56 -8.09 6.12
CA HIS A 37 8.69 -7.85 4.69
C HIS A 37 9.42 -9.02 4.02
N PHE A 38 8.87 -9.52 2.92
CA PHE A 38 9.51 -10.53 2.09
C PHE A 38 9.06 -10.36 0.62
N GLN A 39 9.99 -10.18 -0.31
CA GLN A 39 9.71 -10.08 -1.76
C GLN A 39 8.54 -9.13 -2.11
N ASN A 40 8.60 -7.89 -1.65
CA ASN A 40 7.56 -6.86 -1.86
C ASN A 40 6.18 -7.21 -1.27
N ARG A 41 6.14 -8.11 -0.28
CA ARG A 41 4.93 -8.50 0.45
C ARG A 41 5.08 -8.20 1.93
N VAL A 42 3.98 -7.80 2.56
CA VAL A 42 3.89 -7.59 4.00
C VAL A 42 3.15 -8.77 4.62
N LEU A 43 3.91 -9.69 5.22
CA LEU A 43 3.38 -10.90 5.83
C LEU A 43 3.19 -10.71 7.33
N VAL A 44 2.11 -11.24 7.88
CA VAL A 44 1.88 -11.32 9.32
C VAL A 44 2.79 -12.40 9.89
N SER A 45 3.77 -11.99 10.68
CA SER A 45 4.74 -12.90 11.29
C SER A 45 4.34 -13.34 12.70
N ARG A 46 3.50 -12.56 13.38
CA ARG A 46 3.08 -12.83 14.75
C ARG A 46 1.72 -12.19 15.03
N CYS A 47 0.83 -12.93 15.69
CA CYS A 47 -0.39 -12.40 16.29
C CYS A 47 -0.41 -12.79 17.76
N ASP A 48 -0.50 -11.81 18.66
CA ASP A 48 -0.61 -12.07 20.10
C ASP A 48 -2.00 -12.59 20.46
N VAL A 49 -2.08 -13.64 21.27
CA VAL A 49 -3.34 -14.17 21.78
C VAL A 49 -4.07 -13.08 22.58
N GLY A 50 -5.37 -12.91 22.33
CA GLY A 50 -6.19 -11.87 22.97
C GLY A 50 -5.91 -10.44 22.50
N SER A 51 -5.07 -10.26 21.47
CA SER A 51 -4.84 -8.95 20.86
C SER A 51 -5.88 -8.60 19.80
N LEU A 52 -5.95 -7.32 19.42
CA LEU A 52 -6.83 -6.86 18.35
C LEU A 52 -6.54 -7.58 17.03
N SER A 53 -5.27 -7.81 16.69
CA SER A 53 -4.90 -8.50 15.45
C SER A 53 -5.40 -9.95 15.40
N ALA A 54 -5.37 -10.69 16.51
CA ALA A 54 -5.81 -12.08 16.56
C ALA A 54 -7.31 -12.28 16.31
N THR A 55 -8.11 -11.21 16.31
CA THR A 55 -9.55 -11.27 16.02
C THR A 55 -9.86 -11.47 14.53
N GLN A 56 -8.96 -11.04 13.64
CA GLN A 56 -9.20 -11.02 12.19
C GLN A 56 -8.00 -11.56 11.38
N LEU A 57 -6.79 -11.41 11.90
CA LEU A 57 -5.55 -11.78 11.23
C LEU A 57 -4.94 -13.04 11.86
N ALA A 58 -4.30 -13.84 11.02
CA ALA A 58 -3.55 -15.02 11.38
C ALA A 58 -2.10 -14.91 10.89
N VAL A 59 -1.20 -15.65 11.54
CA VAL A 59 0.18 -15.75 11.08
C VAL A 59 0.20 -16.36 9.68
N GLY A 60 0.93 -15.71 8.77
CA GLY A 60 1.02 -16.06 7.37
C GLY A 60 0.07 -15.30 6.44
N ASP A 61 -0.83 -14.50 6.98
CA ASP A 61 -1.65 -13.59 6.19
C ASP A 61 -0.77 -12.55 5.47
N HIS A 62 -1.11 -12.23 4.23
CA HIS A 62 -0.48 -11.19 3.45
C HIS A 62 -1.39 -9.96 3.38
N ILE A 63 -0.88 -8.83 3.89
CA ILE A 63 -1.57 -7.54 3.88
C ILE A 63 -1.33 -6.87 2.53
N ILE A 64 -2.37 -6.77 1.70
CA ILE A 64 -2.29 -6.17 0.35
C ILE A 64 -2.39 -4.64 0.45
N ASP A 65 -3.30 -4.15 1.27
CA ASP A 65 -3.55 -2.72 1.42
C ASP A 65 -4.03 -2.36 2.83
N ILE A 66 -3.97 -1.07 3.15
CA ILE A 66 -4.47 -0.48 4.39
C ILE A 66 -5.32 0.73 4.00
N ASP A 67 -6.61 0.71 4.34
CA ASP A 67 -7.60 1.74 3.99
C ASP A 67 -7.61 2.11 2.48
N GLY A 68 -7.35 1.13 1.61
CA GLY A 68 -7.30 1.33 0.16
C GLY A 68 -5.92 1.76 -0.38
N VAL A 69 -4.93 1.98 0.49
CA VAL A 69 -3.56 2.30 0.10
C VAL A 69 -2.75 1.00 0.00
N PRO A 70 -2.25 0.60 -1.18
CA PRO A 70 -1.49 -0.64 -1.35
C PRO A 70 -0.16 -0.57 -0.58
N VAL A 71 0.21 -1.68 0.05
CA VAL A 71 1.45 -1.77 0.83
C VAL A 71 2.33 -2.92 0.36
N THR A 72 3.62 -2.64 0.20
CA THR A 72 4.64 -3.60 -0.25
C THR A 72 5.85 -3.66 0.67
N ASP A 73 5.88 -2.78 1.68
CA ASP A 73 6.97 -2.60 2.62
C ASP A 73 6.41 -2.56 4.06
N LYS A 74 7.16 -3.14 5.00
CA LYS A 74 6.72 -3.28 6.40
C LYS A 74 6.66 -1.94 7.13
N ASP A 75 7.52 -0.99 6.80
CA ASP A 75 7.63 0.27 7.53
C ASP A 75 6.49 1.21 7.08
N VAL A 76 6.22 1.25 5.76
CA VAL A 76 5.02 1.91 5.22
C VAL A 76 3.73 1.33 5.81
N ALA A 77 3.63 0.00 5.88
CA ALA A 77 2.46 -0.65 6.47
C ALA A 77 2.30 -0.32 7.96
N ARG A 78 3.40 -0.27 8.72
CA ARG A 78 3.39 0.11 10.13
C ARG A 78 2.89 1.53 10.32
N ASP A 79 3.43 2.48 9.56
CA ASP A 79 3.09 3.90 9.69
C ASP A 79 1.62 4.15 9.34
N LEU A 80 1.12 3.51 8.27
CA LEU A 80 -0.29 3.59 7.90
C LEU A 80 -1.22 2.99 8.95
N LEU A 81 -0.87 1.85 9.53
CA LEU A 81 -1.63 1.23 10.62
C LEU A 81 -1.69 2.13 11.85
N ILE A 82 -0.55 2.64 12.30
CA ILE A 82 -0.48 3.51 13.48
C ILE A 82 -1.31 4.77 13.24
N LYS A 83 -1.13 5.41 12.09
CA LYS A 83 -1.86 6.63 11.74
C LYS A 83 -3.38 6.40 11.71
N ALA A 84 -3.84 5.35 11.02
CA ALA A 84 -5.26 5.04 10.91
C ALA A 84 -5.90 4.73 12.28
N LEU A 85 -5.21 3.95 13.12
CA LEU A 85 -5.70 3.58 14.45
C LEU A 85 -5.71 4.77 15.43
N GLN A 86 -4.78 5.74 15.28
CA GLN A 86 -4.76 6.96 16.08
C GLN A 86 -5.85 7.96 15.66
N GLU A 87 -6.04 8.16 14.35
CA GLU A 87 -6.96 9.18 13.82
C GLU A 87 -8.41 8.69 13.78
N LYS A 88 -8.65 7.50 13.24
CA LYS A 88 -10.01 6.97 12.97
C LYS A 88 -10.46 5.94 14.00
N ARG A 89 -9.53 5.39 14.79
CA ARG A 89 -9.75 4.25 15.70
C ARG A 89 -10.22 2.98 14.98
N GLU A 90 -10.21 2.95 13.66
CA GLU A 90 -10.49 1.75 12.88
C GLU A 90 -9.63 1.74 11.63
N VAL A 91 -9.37 0.54 11.13
CA VAL A 91 -8.62 0.33 9.90
C VAL A 91 -9.16 -0.89 9.17
N THR A 92 -9.22 -0.79 7.85
CA THR A 92 -9.69 -1.87 6.98
C THR A 92 -8.58 -2.32 6.04
N SER A 93 -8.35 -3.62 5.93
CA SER A 93 -7.28 -4.18 5.12
C SER A 93 -7.81 -5.32 4.23
N VAL A 94 -7.36 -5.37 2.98
CA VAL A 94 -7.52 -6.54 2.14
C VAL A 94 -6.38 -7.50 2.46
N VAL A 95 -6.77 -8.71 2.82
CA VAL A 95 -5.87 -9.76 3.26
C VAL A 95 -5.96 -10.94 2.31
N GLU A 96 -4.80 -11.45 1.92
CA GLU A 96 -4.60 -12.71 1.20
C GLU A 96 -4.15 -13.78 2.21
N ARG A 97 -4.93 -14.85 2.34
CA ARG A 97 -4.62 -15.98 3.24
C ARG A 97 -4.35 -17.24 2.43
N PRO A 98 -3.24 -17.96 2.71
CA PRO A 98 -2.95 -19.22 2.03
C PRO A 98 -3.94 -20.32 2.46
N ASP A 99 -4.51 -21.00 1.47
CA ASP A 99 -5.50 -22.07 1.68
C ASP A 99 -4.91 -23.46 1.37
N THR A 100 -4.23 -23.58 0.22
CA THR A 100 -3.56 -24.82 -0.21
C THR A 100 -2.30 -25.13 0.59
N MET A 101 -1.88 -26.41 0.57
CA MET A 101 -0.71 -26.86 1.32
C MET A 101 0.57 -26.22 0.76
N GLU A 102 0.65 -26.05 -0.56
CA GLU A 102 1.74 -25.40 -1.27
C GLU A 102 1.86 -23.93 -0.86
N ALA A 103 0.74 -23.21 -0.85
CA ALA A 103 0.70 -21.80 -0.43
C ALA A 103 1.12 -21.63 1.03
N LYS A 104 0.66 -22.52 1.92
CA LYS A 104 1.04 -22.52 3.34
C LYS A 104 2.54 -22.81 3.52
N HIS A 105 3.08 -23.76 2.77
CA HIS A 105 4.49 -24.08 2.80
C HIS A 105 5.36 -22.91 2.33
N TRP A 106 4.99 -22.26 1.23
CA TRP A 106 5.66 -21.05 0.75
C TRP A 106 5.66 -19.94 1.81
N THR A 107 4.51 -19.69 2.44
CA THR A 107 4.38 -18.67 3.48
C THR A 107 5.25 -18.99 4.71
N GLN A 108 5.29 -20.26 5.15
CA GLN A 108 6.17 -20.67 6.24
C GLN A 108 7.64 -20.45 5.89
N GLN A 109 8.07 -20.86 4.69
CA GLN A 109 9.43 -20.59 4.22
C GLN A 109 9.73 -19.09 4.25
N ALA A 110 8.87 -18.26 3.66
CA ALA A 110 9.01 -16.80 3.64
C ALA A 110 9.13 -16.19 5.06
N LEU A 111 8.39 -16.71 6.04
CA LEU A 111 8.46 -16.25 7.43
C LEU A 111 9.76 -16.64 8.14
N VAL A 112 10.35 -17.78 7.80
CA VAL A 112 11.62 -18.25 8.39
C VAL A 112 12.85 -17.69 7.67
N THR A 113 12.79 -17.49 6.35
CA THR A 113 13.92 -17.02 5.55
C THR A 113 14.45 -15.70 6.10
N GLN A 114 15.67 -15.69 6.62
CA GLN A 114 16.35 -14.46 6.95
C GLN A 114 16.64 -13.73 5.63
N VAL A 115 16.15 -12.50 5.54
CA VAL A 115 16.42 -11.64 4.39
C VAL A 115 17.85 -11.13 4.55
N CYS A 116 18.83 -11.99 4.27
CA CYS A 116 20.18 -11.55 3.94
C CYS A 116 20.10 -10.96 2.53
N GLN A 117 19.57 -9.75 2.41
CA GLN A 117 19.76 -9.01 1.16
C GLN A 117 21.26 -8.72 1.08
N PRO A 118 22.01 -9.28 0.11
CA PRO A 118 23.26 -8.65 -0.26
C PRO A 118 22.94 -7.17 -0.54
N PRO A 119 23.80 -6.23 -0.11
CA PRO A 119 23.52 -4.80 -0.27
C PRO A 119 23.07 -4.54 -1.70
N SER A 120 21.98 -3.78 -1.83
CA SER A 120 21.42 -3.44 -3.14
C SER A 120 22.55 -2.90 -4.01
N VAL A 121 22.74 -3.53 -5.17
CA VAL A 121 23.78 -3.13 -6.12
C VAL A 121 23.54 -1.65 -6.43
N GLN A 122 24.56 -0.83 -6.18
CA GLN A 122 24.48 0.60 -6.44
C GLN A 122 24.02 0.81 -7.88
N MET A 123 22.91 1.52 -8.04
CA MET A 123 22.40 1.88 -9.35
C MET A 123 23.50 2.64 -10.11
N ASN A 124 23.88 2.16 -11.30
CA ASN A 124 24.92 2.79 -12.12
C ASN A 124 24.63 4.30 -12.29
N SER A 125 25.70 5.11 -12.39
CA SER A 125 25.61 6.57 -12.60
C SER A 125 24.61 6.93 -13.69
N ASP A 126 24.60 6.17 -14.77
CA ASP A 126 23.79 6.43 -15.96
C ASP A 126 22.31 6.22 -15.68
N VAL A 127 21.97 5.15 -14.95
CA VAL A 127 20.59 4.85 -14.55
C VAL A 127 20.10 5.89 -13.53
N ARG A 128 20.98 6.38 -12.63
CA ARG A 128 20.67 7.52 -11.74
C ARG A 128 20.40 8.80 -12.51
N ALA A 129 21.20 9.11 -13.53
CA ALA A 129 21.01 10.29 -14.37
C ALA A 129 19.69 10.22 -15.15
N ILE A 130 19.35 9.06 -15.73
CA ILE A 130 18.08 8.84 -16.45
C ILE A 130 16.90 9.00 -15.49
N ALA A 131 16.93 8.34 -14.33
CA ALA A 131 15.84 8.42 -13.35
C ALA A 131 15.64 9.85 -12.80
N ALA A 132 16.72 10.60 -12.60
CA ALA A 132 16.65 12.00 -12.17
C ALA A 132 16.00 12.89 -13.25
N ARG A 133 16.38 12.70 -14.52
CA ARG A 133 15.80 13.42 -15.66
C ARG A 133 14.30 13.15 -15.80
N GLU A 134 13.89 11.89 -15.66
CA GLU A 134 12.48 11.50 -15.73
C GLU A 134 11.66 12.08 -14.59
N ARG A 135 12.17 12.04 -13.34
CA ARG A 135 11.50 12.67 -12.20
C ARG A 135 11.33 14.17 -12.38
N ALA A 136 12.36 14.86 -12.93
CA ALA A 136 12.28 16.28 -13.20
C ALA A 136 11.21 16.60 -14.26
N ARG A 137 11.14 15.79 -15.33
CA ARG A 137 10.12 15.92 -16.38
C ARG A 137 8.71 15.76 -15.83
N VAL A 138 8.45 14.74 -15.02
CA VAL A 138 7.12 14.46 -14.44
C VAL A 138 6.68 15.57 -13.47
N LYS A 139 7.62 16.25 -12.82
CA LYS A 139 7.32 17.34 -11.87
C LYS A 139 6.92 18.65 -12.55
N GLN A 140 7.18 18.80 -13.86
CA GLN A 140 6.75 19.99 -14.58
C GLN A 140 5.24 19.95 -14.79
N PRO A 141 4.51 21.04 -14.46
CA PRO A 141 3.08 21.13 -14.76
C PRO A 141 2.89 20.99 -16.27
N LYS A 142 1.91 20.18 -16.69
CA LYS A 142 1.56 20.09 -18.11
C LYS A 142 1.30 21.50 -18.63
N PRO A 143 1.88 21.91 -19.77
CA PRO A 143 1.60 23.21 -20.34
C PRO A 143 0.10 23.34 -20.52
N VAL A 144 -0.47 24.39 -19.92
CA VAL A 144 -1.88 24.73 -20.08
C VAL A 144 -2.06 25.05 -21.56
N GLU A 145 -2.83 24.23 -22.27
CA GLU A 145 -3.21 24.55 -23.65
C GLU A 145 -3.93 25.89 -23.65
N LEU A 146 -3.29 26.90 -24.24
CA LEU A 146 -3.85 28.23 -24.35
C LEU A 146 -5.07 28.14 -25.26
N ASN A 147 -6.26 28.26 -24.67
CA ASN A 147 -7.50 28.26 -25.43
C ASN A 147 -7.68 29.64 -26.10
N TRP A 148 -7.18 29.76 -27.33
CA TRP A 148 -7.23 30.97 -28.14
C TRP A 148 -8.65 31.51 -28.34
N ALA A 149 -9.67 30.65 -28.33
CA ALA A 149 -11.07 31.08 -28.43
C ALA A 149 -11.53 31.84 -27.17
N LYS A 150 -11.07 31.44 -25.98
CA LYS A 150 -11.33 32.20 -24.73
C LYS A 150 -10.55 33.51 -24.68
N ALA A 151 -9.30 33.52 -25.15
CA ALA A 151 -8.48 34.72 -25.16
C ALA A 151 -9.04 35.79 -26.12
N ALA A 152 -9.48 35.39 -27.31
CA ALA A 152 -10.08 36.30 -28.29
C ALA A 152 -11.40 36.91 -27.80
N PHE A 153 -12.23 36.14 -27.09
CA PHE A 153 -13.50 36.64 -26.55
C PHE A 153 -13.31 37.71 -25.45
N VAL A 154 -12.28 37.55 -24.60
CA VAL A 154 -11.97 38.54 -23.56
C VAL A 154 -11.46 39.85 -24.16
N ILE A 155 -10.63 39.79 -25.20
CA ILE A 155 -10.14 40.99 -25.91
C ILE A 155 -11.30 41.73 -26.58
N TYR A 156 -12.17 41.02 -27.29
CA TYR A 156 -13.32 41.62 -27.98
C TYR A 156 -14.30 42.32 -27.02
N ILE A 157 -14.56 41.72 -25.84
CA ILE A 157 -15.43 42.34 -24.82
C ILE A 157 -14.80 43.61 -24.23
N ALA A 158 -13.47 43.68 -24.12
CA ALA A 158 -12.76 44.83 -23.59
C ALA A 158 -12.78 46.02 -24.56
N GLU A 159 -12.64 45.76 -25.86
CA GLU A 159 -12.72 46.79 -26.91
C GLU A 159 -14.14 47.34 -27.10
N LEU A 160 -15.18 46.55 -26.85
CA LEU A 160 -16.58 47.01 -26.94
C LEU A 160 -17.04 47.87 -25.74
N LYS A 161 -16.23 47.99 -24.68
CA LYS A 161 -16.56 48.77 -23.47
C LYS A 161 -15.73 50.05 -23.32
N ALA A 162 -14.93 50.40 -24.32
CA ALA A 162 -14.16 51.65 -24.41
C ALA A 162 -14.82 52.62 -25.39
#